data_AF-A0A1U8AAH5-F1
#
_entry.id   AF-A0A1U8AAH5-F1
#
_cell.length_a   1.000
_cell.length_b   1.000
_cell.length_c   1.000
_cell.angle_alpha   90.00
_cell.angle_beta   90.00
_cell.angle_gamma   90.00
#
_symmetry.space_group_name_H-M   'P 1'
#
loop_
_entity.id
_entity.type
_entity.pdbx_description
1 polymer ?
#
loop_
_entity_poly.entity_id
_entity_poly.type
_entity_poly.pdbx_seq_one_letter_code
_entity_poly.pdbx_strand_id
1 'polypeptide(L)'
;MKSVVNKVAVLGCGISGAVCASVLARNGVSVTVFESGRGPGGRMSQRRETTEDGKELFFDHGAPFFNVSDNNVMNLVHEWEARGLVAEWKETFRSFDCISCKFVDTEKDGSGKKYVGVPGMNSICRAMCHEAGVEAKFGITVGRLEWLDDINSWSLISLDGQNLGHFDGVVASDKNAVSPRFTGVTRRPPPLDLSLFPELALKLQDVPVHSCFALMLAFSEPLTSIPVKGISFRNSEVLSWAFCDSSKPGRSATSECWVLHSTAAYAKAVIRETGLQKPSNEALTKVVEELFEEFQNTGLDIPQPFFMKAHRWRLALHPCDSPLKHAQTSPCMPSIFKEG
;
A
#
# COMPACT_ATOMS: atom_id res chain seq x y z
N MET A 1 -6.51 -17.51 39.88
CA MET A 1 -5.43 -17.55 38.87
C MET A 1 -5.58 -16.34 37.98
N LYS A 2 -4.56 -15.48 37.85
CA LYS A 2 -4.54 -14.47 36.79
C LYS A 2 -4.52 -15.26 35.48
N SER A 3 -5.49 -15.09 34.59
CA SER A 3 -5.40 -15.67 33.25
C SER A 3 -4.10 -15.14 32.63
N VAL A 4 -3.19 -16.03 32.25
CA VAL A 4 -1.99 -15.62 31.53
C VAL A 4 -2.48 -15.01 30.23
N VAL A 5 -2.27 -13.71 30.06
CA VAL A 5 -2.63 -13.02 28.84
C VAL A 5 -1.60 -13.42 27.80
N ASN A 6 -2.01 -14.21 26.80
CA ASN A 6 -1.14 -14.56 25.67
C ASN A 6 -0.61 -13.29 25.01
N LYS A 7 0.67 -13.27 24.68
CA LYS A 7 1.37 -12.14 24.09
C LYS A 7 1.81 -12.47 22.67
N VAL A 8 1.31 -11.73 21.69
CA VAL A 8 1.60 -11.98 20.26
C VAL A 8 2.32 -10.77 19.66
N ALA A 9 3.38 -11.04 18.90
CA ALA A 9 4.01 -10.03 18.05
C ALA A 9 3.41 -10.08 16.64
N VAL A 10 3.03 -8.93 16.10
CA VAL A 10 2.61 -8.80 14.70
C VAL A 10 3.65 -7.98 13.94
N LEU A 11 4.18 -8.52 12.85
CA LEU A 11 5.17 -7.85 12.01
C LEU A 11 4.46 -7.15 10.85
N GLY A 12 4.50 -5.82 10.85
CA GLY A 12 3.85 -4.91 9.92
C GLY A 12 2.51 -4.35 10.45
N CYS A 13 2.30 -3.03 10.34
CA CYS A 13 1.01 -2.35 10.57
C CYS A 13 0.42 -1.89 9.21
N GLY A 14 0.52 -2.74 8.18
CA GLY A 14 -0.36 -2.69 7.00
C GLY A 14 -1.77 -3.16 7.35
N ILE A 15 -2.72 -3.13 6.40
CA ILE A 15 -4.12 -3.50 6.68
C ILE A 15 -4.28 -4.89 7.29
N SER A 16 -3.56 -5.90 6.75
CA SER A 16 -3.62 -7.27 7.26
C SER A 16 -3.12 -7.37 8.71
N GLY A 17 -1.95 -6.78 9.01
CA GLY A 17 -1.39 -6.78 10.36
C GLY A 17 -2.21 -5.96 11.35
N ALA A 18 -2.73 -4.80 10.92
CA ALA A 18 -3.55 -3.93 11.76
C ALA A 18 -4.89 -4.59 12.12
N VAL A 19 -5.58 -5.20 11.15
CA VAL A 19 -6.82 -5.95 11.41
C VAL A 19 -6.54 -7.17 12.28
N CYS A 20 -5.48 -7.95 11.99
CA CYS A 20 -5.08 -9.08 12.82
C CYS A 20 -4.84 -8.67 14.28
N ALA A 21 -4.07 -7.59 14.50
CA ALA A 21 -3.79 -7.08 15.84
C ALA A 21 -5.05 -6.65 16.58
N SER A 22 -5.95 -5.92 15.91
CA SER A 22 -7.22 -5.50 16.51
C SER A 22 -8.12 -6.70 16.85
N VAL A 23 -8.24 -7.68 15.95
CA VAL A 23 -9.04 -8.90 16.19
C VAL A 23 -8.48 -9.70 17.36
N LEU A 24 -7.16 -9.92 17.41
CA LEU A 24 -6.51 -10.61 18.53
C LEU A 24 -6.73 -9.86 19.86
N ALA A 25 -6.56 -8.55 19.87
CA ALA A 25 -6.75 -7.72 21.06
C ALA A 25 -8.20 -7.73 21.58
N ARG A 26 -9.19 -7.67 20.67
CA ARG A 26 -10.62 -7.82 21.01
C ARG A 26 -10.95 -9.18 21.63
N ASN A 27 -10.15 -10.21 21.35
CA ASN A 27 -10.26 -11.53 21.94
C ASN A 27 -9.37 -11.73 23.19
N GLY A 28 -8.85 -10.63 23.77
CA GLY A 28 -8.12 -10.66 25.04
C GLY A 28 -6.63 -11.04 24.93
N VAL A 29 -6.06 -11.05 23.72
CA VAL A 29 -4.62 -11.27 23.50
C VAL A 29 -3.88 -9.93 23.62
N SER A 30 -2.75 -9.89 24.32
CA SER A 30 -1.89 -8.71 24.35
C SER A 30 -1.05 -8.68 23.06
N VAL A 31 -1.24 -7.67 22.22
CA VAL A 31 -0.56 -7.60 20.92
C VAL A 31 0.45 -6.47 20.89
N THR A 32 1.69 -6.76 20.46
CA THR A 32 2.65 -5.73 20.07
C THR A 32 2.85 -5.77 18.56
N VAL A 33 2.58 -4.65 17.87
CA VAL A 33 2.81 -4.52 16.43
C VAL A 33 4.14 -3.84 16.19
N PHE A 34 5.00 -4.42 15.36
CA PHE A 34 6.27 -3.83 14.95
C PHE A 34 6.19 -3.40 13.48
N GLU A 35 6.40 -2.12 13.22
CA GLU A 35 6.36 -1.55 11.88
C GLU A 35 7.66 -0.79 11.58
N SER A 36 8.32 -1.16 10.48
CA SER A 36 9.56 -0.53 10.03
C SER A 36 9.36 0.92 9.61
N GLY A 37 8.18 1.25 9.06
CA GLY A 37 7.78 2.60 8.71
C GLY A 37 7.54 3.48 9.94
N ARG A 38 7.53 4.80 9.73
CA ARG A 38 7.30 5.79 10.81
C ARG A 38 5.82 5.89 11.26
N GLY A 39 4.95 5.07 10.71
CA GLY A 39 3.53 5.10 10.98
C GLY A 39 2.77 3.97 10.29
N PRO A 40 1.47 3.84 10.56
CA PRO A 40 0.64 2.76 10.07
C PRO A 40 0.26 2.92 8.61
N GLY A 41 -0.18 1.83 7.99
CA GLY A 41 -0.80 1.81 6.66
C GLY A 41 -0.07 0.93 5.66
N GLY A 42 1.25 0.84 5.73
CA GLY A 42 2.05 0.17 4.70
C GLY A 42 1.71 0.74 3.31
N ARG A 43 1.12 -0.08 2.43
CA ARG A 43 0.65 0.36 1.10
C ARG A 43 -0.61 1.22 1.11
N MET A 44 -1.31 1.30 2.24
CA MET A 44 -2.38 2.27 2.47
C MET A 44 -1.85 3.55 3.13
N SER A 45 -0.54 3.75 3.22
CA SER A 45 0.02 4.93 3.88
C SER A 45 -0.26 6.23 3.12
N GLN A 46 -0.53 7.28 3.89
CA GLN A 46 -0.63 8.64 3.39
C GLN A 46 0.72 9.34 3.55
N ARG A 47 1.23 9.91 2.46
CA ARG A 47 2.44 10.73 2.46
C ARG A 47 2.07 12.16 2.85
N ARG A 48 2.80 12.73 3.81
CA ARG A 48 2.76 14.17 4.13
C ARG A 48 4.01 14.82 3.59
N GLU A 49 3.84 15.93 2.89
CA GLU A 49 4.92 16.78 2.36
C GLU A 49 4.62 18.22 2.77
N THR A 50 5.68 18.97 3.09
CA THR A 50 5.58 20.39 3.45
C THR A 50 6.32 21.19 2.39
N THR A 51 5.63 22.13 1.77
CA THR A 51 6.20 23.03 0.76
C THR A 51 7.05 24.13 1.41
N GLU A 52 7.79 24.89 0.61
CA GLU A 52 8.67 25.96 1.09
C GLU A 52 7.92 27.07 1.84
N ASP A 53 6.68 27.36 1.43
CA ASP A 53 5.76 28.31 2.09
C ASP A 53 5.02 27.70 3.31
N GLY A 54 5.37 26.47 3.71
CA GLY A 54 4.85 25.81 4.91
C GLY A 54 3.49 25.12 4.73
N LYS A 55 2.93 25.09 3.51
CA LYS A 55 1.69 24.38 3.22
C LYS A 55 1.88 22.87 3.31
N GLU A 56 0.92 22.18 3.91
CA GLU A 56 0.92 20.73 4.01
C GLU A 56 0.13 20.08 2.87
N LEU A 57 0.77 19.15 2.20
CA LEU A 57 0.18 18.32 1.16
C LEU A 57 0.11 16.88 1.65
N PHE A 58 -1.01 16.23 1.34
CA PHE A 58 -1.28 14.85 1.70
C PHE A 58 -1.59 14.04 0.45
N PHE A 59 -0.97 12.86 0.33
CA PHE A 59 -1.15 11.97 -0.81
C PHE A 59 -1.35 10.53 -0.35
N ASP A 60 -2.47 9.91 -0.72
CA ASP A 60 -2.64 8.46 -0.66
C ASP A 60 -1.84 7.81 -1.81
N HIS A 61 -0.52 7.89 -1.72
CA HIS A 61 0.43 7.51 -2.79
C HIS A 61 0.53 6.01 -3.07
N GLY A 62 -0.22 5.17 -2.37
CA GLY A 62 -0.20 3.71 -2.49
C GLY A 62 -1.54 3.17 -3.02
N ALA A 63 -2.36 2.57 -2.15
CA ALA A 63 -3.70 2.11 -2.50
C ALA A 63 -4.63 3.32 -2.71
N PRO A 64 -5.17 3.54 -3.93
CA PRO A 64 -5.99 4.72 -4.20
C PRO A 64 -7.41 4.58 -3.66
N PHE A 65 -7.97 3.38 -3.70
CA PHE A 65 -9.25 2.97 -3.15
C PHE A 65 -9.27 1.44 -3.03
N PHE A 66 -10.32 0.90 -2.44
CA PHE A 66 -10.60 -0.54 -2.46
C PHE A 66 -12.06 -0.79 -2.78
N ASN A 67 -12.34 -1.95 -3.37
CA ASN A 67 -13.69 -2.45 -3.59
C ASN A 67 -13.93 -3.64 -2.67
N VAL A 68 -15.20 -3.94 -2.41
CA VAL A 68 -15.60 -5.06 -1.57
C VAL A 68 -16.61 -5.88 -2.35
N SER A 69 -16.34 -7.18 -2.48
CA SER A 69 -17.26 -8.17 -3.05
C SER A 69 -17.63 -9.27 -2.06
N ASP A 70 -16.87 -9.41 -0.97
CA ASP A 70 -17.11 -10.39 0.09
C ASP A 70 -18.00 -9.80 1.19
N ASN A 71 -19.06 -10.52 1.56
CA ASN A 71 -20.05 -10.05 2.53
C ASN A 71 -19.48 -9.91 3.96
N ASN A 72 -18.54 -10.76 4.36
CA ASN A 72 -17.92 -10.66 5.68
C ASN A 72 -17.04 -9.41 5.77
N VAL A 73 -16.31 -9.11 4.69
CA VAL A 73 -15.54 -7.87 4.57
C VAL A 73 -16.46 -6.65 4.52
N MET A 74 -17.62 -6.77 3.88
CA MET A 74 -18.60 -5.68 3.80
C MET A 74 -19.12 -5.28 5.18
N ASN A 75 -19.32 -6.24 6.09
CA ASN A 75 -19.70 -5.96 7.47
C ASN A 75 -18.61 -5.15 8.22
N LEU A 76 -17.33 -5.50 8.02
CA LEU A 76 -16.21 -4.72 8.57
C LEU A 76 -16.18 -3.31 8.01
N VAL A 77 -16.45 -3.15 6.72
CA VAL A 77 -16.50 -1.83 6.08
C VAL A 77 -17.64 -0.99 6.62
N HIS A 78 -18.81 -1.57 6.86
CA HIS A 78 -19.92 -0.88 7.52
C HIS A 78 -19.59 -0.47 8.97
N GLU A 79 -18.87 -1.30 9.74
CA GLU A 79 -18.33 -0.90 11.05
C GLU A 79 -17.40 0.31 10.90
N TRP A 80 -16.51 0.29 9.92
CA TRP A 80 -15.57 1.39 9.67
C TRP A 80 -16.25 2.67 9.19
N GLU A 81 -17.29 2.57 8.34
CA GLU A 81 -18.13 3.70 7.93
C GLU A 81 -18.85 4.31 9.13
N ALA A 82 -19.46 3.50 10.00
CA ALA A 82 -20.14 3.96 11.21
C ALA A 82 -19.18 4.67 12.19
N ARG A 83 -17.90 4.28 12.19
CA ARG A 83 -16.81 4.93 12.94
C ARG A 83 -16.21 6.15 12.24
N GLY A 84 -16.67 6.48 11.02
CA GLY A 84 -16.12 7.57 10.21
C GLY A 84 -14.71 7.32 9.67
N LEU A 85 -14.25 6.06 9.66
CA LEU A 85 -12.91 5.67 9.20
C LEU A 85 -12.85 5.44 7.69
N VAL A 86 -13.99 5.16 7.06
CA VAL A 86 -14.14 4.87 5.64
C VAL A 86 -15.35 5.62 5.08
N ALA A 87 -15.28 6.01 3.80
CA ALA A 87 -16.42 6.49 3.06
C ALA A 87 -16.34 6.04 1.59
N GLU A 88 -17.50 6.01 0.93
CA GLU A 88 -17.59 5.82 -0.52
C GLU A 88 -17.03 7.05 -1.26
N TRP A 89 -16.12 6.82 -2.21
CA TRP A 89 -15.59 7.84 -3.11
C TRP A 89 -16.46 7.94 -4.37
N LYS A 90 -17.40 8.87 -4.33
CA LYS A 90 -18.46 9.05 -5.35
C LYS A 90 -18.02 9.96 -6.49
N GLU A 91 -16.99 9.54 -7.20
CA GLU A 91 -16.44 10.28 -8.33
C GLU A 91 -16.55 9.52 -9.66
N THR A 92 -16.41 10.24 -10.76
CA THR A 92 -16.44 9.65 -12.11
C THR A 92 -15.05 9.19 -12.53
N PHE A 93 -14.97 7.98 -13.10
CA PHE A 93 -13.75 7.36 -13.62
C PHE A 93 -13.96 7.02 -15.09
N ARG A 94 -12.95 7.26 -15.93
CA ARG A 94 -13.00 6.88 -17.36
C ARG A 94 -11.66 6.33 -17.83
N SER A 95 -11.68 5.57 -18.92
CA SER A 95 -10.47 5.19 -19.63
C SER A 95 -10.06 6.28 -20.61
N PHE A 96 -8.76 6.57 -20.68
CA PHE A 96 -8.15 7.43 -21.68
C PHE A 96 -7.27 6.58 -22.59
N ASP A 97 -7.46 6.70 -23.90
CA ASP A 97 -6.63 6.01 -24.88
C ASP A 97 -5.53 6.95 -25.39
N CYS A 98 -4.27 6.61 -25.09
CA CYS A 98 -3.11 7.43 -25.43
C CYS A 98 -2.80 7.47 -26.93
N ILE A 99 -3.32 6.54 -27.74
CA ILE A 99 -3.13 6.59 -29.20
C ILE A 99 -4.11 7.56 -29.85
N SER A 100 -5.39 7.49 -29.45
CA SER A 100 -6.43 8.36 -30.02
C SER A 100 -6.55 9.71 -29.31
N CYS A 101 -5.82 9.90 -28.21
CA CYS A 101 -5.84 11.06 -27.31
C CYS A 101 -7.25 11.45 -26.88
N LYS A 102 -8.08 10.45 -26.54
CA LYS A 102 -9.49 10.65 -26.19
C LYS A 102 -9.90 9.80 -25.00
N PHE A 103 -10.84 10.32 -24.22
CA PHE A 103 -11.60 9.50 -23.30
C PHE A 103 -12.48 8.54 -24.09
N VAL A 104 -12.33 7.25 -23.81
CA VAL A 104 -13.14 6.19 -24.37
C VAL A 104 -14.12 5.72 -23.32
N ASP A 105 -15.35 5.44 -23.75
CA ASP A 105 -16.35 4.88 -22.84
C ASP A 105 -15.90 3.49 -22.39
N THR A 106 -15.84 3.32 -21.08
CA THR A 106 -15.94 2.00 -20.48
C THR A 106 -17.40 1.55 -20.60
N GLU A 107 -17.62 0.33 -21.09
CA GLU A 107 -18.86 -0.38 -20.80
C GLU A 107 -19.12 -0.20 -19.30
N LYS A 108 -20.31 0.31 -18.94
CA LYS A 108 -20.73 0.66 -17.56
C LYS A 108 -19.95 -0.18 -16.57
N ASP A 109 -18.98 0.46 -15.93
CA ASP A 109 -18.09 -0.20 -15.00
C ASP A 109 -18.97 -0.86 -13.94
N GLY A 110 -19.15 -2.19 -14.03
CA GLY A 110 -19.83 -3.00 -13.03
C GLY A 110 -19.04 -3.06 -11.73
N SER A 111 -18.07 -2.15 -11.54
CA SER A 111 -17.29 -2.04 -10.34
C SER A 111 -18.19 -1.56 -9.22
N GLY A 112 -18.26 -2.38 -8.16
CA GLY A 112 -18.95 -2.01 -6.94
C GLY A 112 -18.41 -0.70 -6.36
N LYS A 113 -19.05 -0.24 -5.29
CA LYS A 113 -18.64 0.97 -4.56
C LYS A 113 -17.13 1.01 -4.33
N LYS A 114 -16.53 2.17 -4.58
CA LYS A 114 -15.11 2.46 -4.31
C LYS A 114 -15.02 3.10 -2.94
N TYR A 115 -14.27 2.50 -2.03
CA TYR A 115 -14.11 2.99 -0.66
C TYR A 115 -12.71 3.55 -0.43
N VAL A 116 -12.63 4.57 0.42
CA VAL A 116 -11.38 5.19 0.85
C VAL A 116 -11.40 5.41 2.36
N GLY A 117 -10.23 5.32 3.01
CA GLY A 117 -10.12 5.71 4.41
C GLY A 117 -10.35 7.22 4.59
N VAL A 118 -10.77 7.72 5.75
CA VAL A 118 -11.04 9.15 6.02
C VAL A 118 -10.37 9.59 7.32
N PRO A 119 -9.63 10.74 7.38
CA PRO A 119 -9.33 11.67 6.29
C PRO A 119 -8.18 11.24 5.38
N GLY A 120 -7.63 10.04 5.57
CA GLY A 120 -6.55 9.47 4.74
C GLY A 120 -6.72 7.97 4.59
N MET A 121 -6.11 7.37 3.56
CA MET A 121 -6.24 5.92 3.35
C MET A 121 -5.73 5.10 4.53
N ASN A 122 -4.75 5.62 5.29
CA ASN A 122 -4.18 4.96 6.46
C ASN A 122 -5.03 5.07 7.73
N SER A 123 -6.14 5.80 7.71
CA SER A 123 -7.00 5.98 8.88
C SER A 123 -7.50 4.66 9.47
N ILE A 124 -7.80 3.69 8.60
CA ILE A 124 -8.24 2.35 9.03
C ILE A 124 -7.15 1.70 9.88
N CYS A 125 -5.93 1.59 9.34
CA CYS A 125 -4.80 0.98 10.04
C CYS A 125 -4.44 1.75 11.32
N ARG A 126 -4.52 3.08 11.28
CA ARG A 126 -4.27 3.93 12.45
C ARG A 126 -5.26 3.62 13.57
N ALA A 127 -6.56 3.55 13.27
CA ALA A 127 -7.58 3.24 14.26
C ALA A 127 -7.36 1.86 14.89
N MET A 128 -7.06 0.84 14.08
CA MET A 128 -6.81 -0.51 14.58
C MET A 128 -5.54 -0.59 15.45
N CYS A 129 -4.47 0.11 15.07
CA CYS A 129 -3.23 0.16 15.85
C CYS A 129 -3.38 0.99 17.16
N HIS A 130 -4.53 1.64 17.41
CA HIS A 130 -4.91 2.30 18.68
C HIS A 130 -6.03 1.57 19.45
N GLU A 131 -6.48 0.41 18.99
CA GLU A 131 -7.46 -0.40 19.70
C GLU A 131 -6.91 -0.84 21.07
N ALA A 132 -7.75 -0.91 22.09
CA ALA A 132 -7.33 -1.35 23.42
C ALA A 132 -6.74 -2.77 23.36
N GLY A 133 -5.56 -2.95 23.96
CA GLY A 133 -4.81 -4.21 23.90
C GLY A 133 -3.77 -4.30 22.77
N VAL A 134 -3.69 -3.28 21.91
CA VAL A 134 -2.65 -3.16 20.87
C VAL A 134 -1.60 -2.12 21.26
N GLU A 135 -0.34 -2.54 21.30
CA GLU A 135 0.83 -1.66 21.42
C GLU A 135 1.55 -1.58 20.08
N ALA A 136 1.42 -0.46 19.35
CA ALA A 136 2.11 -0.27 18.07
C ALA A 136 3.47 0.44 18.25
N LYS A 137 4.53 -0.16 17.71
CA LYS A 137 5.90 0.38 17.69
C LYS A 137 6.35 0.64 16.25
N PHE A 138 6.51 1.91 15.92
CA PHE A 138 6.90 2.39 14.60
C PHE A 138 8.41 2.67 14.53
N GLY A 139 8.97 2.62 13.32
CA GLY A 139 10.41 2.79 13.09
C GLY A 139 11.25 1.60 13.53
N ILE A 140 10.63 0.47 13.88
CA ILE A 140 11.31 -0.73 14.36
C ILE A 140 11.26 -1.78 13.26
N THR A 141 12.41 -2.05 12.66
CA THR A 141 12.57 -3.21 11.77
C THR A 141 12.97 -4.41 12.62
N VAL A 142 12.16 -5.46 12.65
CA VAL A 142 12.58 -6.74 13.24
C VAL A 142 13.64 -7.38 12.35
N GLY A 143 14.78 -7.72 12.94
CA GLY A 143 15.96 -8.25 12.24
C GLY A 143 16.19 -9.74 12.47
N ARG A 144 15.70 -10.30 13.57
CA ARG A 144 15.83 -11.73 13.91
C ARG A 144 14.65 -12.22 14.74
N LEU A 145 14.15 -13.40 14.38
CA LEU A 145 13.19 -14.19 15.13
C LEU A 145 13.88 -15.48 15.58
N GLU A 146 13.82 -15.77 16.88
CA GLU A 146 14.40 -16.99 17.43
C GLU A 146 13.40 -17.62 18.40
N TRP A 147 13.14 -18.92 18.22
CA TRP A 147 12.38 -19.69 19.19
C TRP A 147 13.31 -20.13 20.32
N LEU A 148 12.90 -19.88 21.56
CA LEU A 148 13.63 -20.25 22.77
C LEU A 148 12.88 -21.37 23.49
N ASP A 149 13.43 -22.60 23.42
CA ASP A 149 12.81 -23.80 23.98
C ASP A 149 12.72 -23.80 25.52
N ASP A 150 13.68 -23.15 26.19
CA ASP A 150 13.77 -23.10 27.65
C ASP A 150 12.61 -22.32 28.30
N ILE A 151 12.12 -21.30 27.60
CA ILE A 151 11.00 -20.45 28.04
C ILE A 151 9.77 -20.56 27.13
N ASN A 152 9.79 -21.47 26.14
CA ASN A 152 8.72 -21.74 25.20
C ASN A 152 8.14 -20.46 24.56
N SER A 153 9.02 -19.59 24.05
CA SER A 153 8.61 -18.30 23.49
C SER A 153 9.52 -17.82 22.36
N TRP A 154 8.99 -16.94 21.52
CA TRP A 154 9.72 -16.23 20.48
C TRP A 154 10.46 -15.03 21.06
N SER A 155 11.76 -14.95 20.83
CA SER A 155 12.61 -13.78 21.06
C SER A 155 12.74 -12.96 19.78
N LEU A 156 12.43 -11.67 19.88
CA LEU A 156 12.52 -10.71 18.79
C LEU A 156 13.68 -9.75 19.03
N ILE A 157 14.53 -9.60 18.01
CA ILE A 157 15.62 -8.62 18.01
C ILE A 157 15.44 -7.72 16.80
N SER A 158 15.56 -6.41 17.01
CA SER A 158 15.52 -5.43 15.93
C SER A 158 16.74 -5.53 15.03
N LEU A 159 16.67 -4.89 13.87
CA LEU A 159 17.77 -4.82 12.92
C LEU A 159 19.00 -4.09 13.52
N ASP A 160 18.83 -3.16 14.44
CA ASP A 160 19.92 -2.49 15.15
C ASP A 160 20.40 -3.23 16.42
N GLY A 161 19.80 -4.38 16.76
CA GLY A 161 20.26 -5.25 17.85
C GLY A 161 19.56 -5.03 19.20
N GLN A 162 18.53 -4.19 19.25
CA GLN A 162 17.69 -4.01 20.43
C GLN A 162 16.84 -5.26 20.69
N ASN A 163 16.77 -5.69 21.95
CA ASN A 163 15.82 -6.71 22.37
C ASN A 163 14.39 -6.12 22.40
N LEU A 164 13.48 -6.71 21.63
CA LEU A 164 12.09 -6.28 21.50
C LEU A 164 11.13 -7.05 22.40
N GLY A 165 11.63 -8.07 23.09
CA GLY A 165 10.94 -8.88 24.08
C GLY A 165 10.60 -10.30 23.60
N HIS A 166 9.94 -11.02 24.50
CA HIS A 166 9.46 -12.38 24.28
C HIS A 166 7.95 -12.41 24.03
N PHE A 167 7.51 -13.36 23.21
CA PHE A 167 6.14 -13.51 22.74
C PHE A 167 5.76 -14.98 22.61
N ASP A 168 4.51 -15.33 22.93
CA ASP A 168 3.99 -16.69 22.79
C ASP A 168 3.74 -17.06 21.31
N GLY A 169 3.56 -16.05 20.46
CA GLY A 169 3.36 -16.24 19.02
C GLY A 169 3.80 -15.03 18.19
N VAL A 170 4.06 -15.29 16.91
CA VAL A 170 4.43 -14.26 15.92
C VAL A 170 3.54 -14.39 14.69
N VAL A 171 2.97 -13.28 14.24
CA VAL A 171 2.25 -13.18 12.97
C VAL A 171 3.05 -12.29 12.03
N ALA A 172 3.52 -12.84 10.90
CA ALA A 172 4.14 -12.06 9.84
C ALA A 172 3.08 -11.64 8.82
N SER A 173 2.78 -10.34 8.73
CA SER A 173 1.77 -9.82 7.80
C SER A 173 2.32 -9.39 6.44
N ASP A 174 3.64 -9.55 6.24
CA ASP A 174 4.32 -9.29 5.00
C ASP A 174 5.47 -10.28 4.74
N LYS A 175 5.88 -10.39 3.47
CA LYS A 175 6.88 -11.38 3.05
C LYS A 175 8.33 -10.99 3.39
N ASN A 176 8.60 -9.78 3.86
CA ASN A 176 9.96 -9.33 4.18
C ASN A 176 10.56 -10.13 5.35
N ALA A 177 9.72 -10.69 6.23
CA ALA A 177 10.16 -11.57 7.32
C ALA A 177 10.95 -12.80 6.82
N VAL A 178 10.77 -13.17 5.55
CA VAL A 178 11.28 -14.41 4.94
C VAL A 178 11.94 -14.20 3.58
N SER A 179 11.74 -13.05 2.94
CA SER A 179 12.17 -12.81 1.57
C SER A 179 13.68 -12.49 1.48
N PRO A 180 14.42 -13.06 0.50
CA PRO A 180 15.79 -12.63 0.19
C PRO A 180 15.93 -11.14 -0.17
N ARG A 181 14.80 -10.47 -0.51
CA ARG A 181 14.77 -9.02 -0.71
C ARG A 181 15.12 -8.25 0.55
N PHE A 182 14.84 -8.81 1.73
CA PHE A 182 15.28 -8.25 3.00
C PHE A 182 16.79 -8.04 2.97
N THR A 183 17.56 -9.08 2.61
CA THR A 183 19.01 -9.01 2.44
C THR A 183 19.45 -7.96 1.44
N GLY A 184 18.74 -7.82 0.32
CA GLY A 184 19.01 -6.77 -0.65
C GLY A 184 18.92 -5.37 -0.05
N VAL A 185 17.99 -5.12 0.88
CA VAL A 185 17.76 -3.78 1.46
C VAL A 185 18.59 -3.56 2.73
N THR A 186 18.69 -4.55 3.61
CA THR A 186 19.28 -4.43 4.94
C THR A 186 20.72 -4.93 5.02
N ARG A 187 21.19 -5.64 3.99
CA ARG A 187 22.46 -6.40 3.98
C ARG A 187 22.55 -7.45 5.09
N ARG A 188 21.43 -7.89 5.64
CA ARG A 188 21.31 -8.96 6.65
C ARG A 188 20.36 -10.05 6.17
N PRO A 189 20.51 -11.30 6.62
CA PRO A 189 19.51 -12.34 6.30
C PRO A 189 18.11 -11.94 6.77
N PRO A 190 17.04 -12.51 6.17
CA PRO A 190 15.68 -12.28 6.62
C PRO A 190 15.49 -12.70 8.09
N PRO A 191 14.53 -12.08 8.81
CA PRO A 191 14.30 -12.39 10.23
C PRO A 191 14.00 -13.84 10.55
N LEU A 192 13.35 -14.55 9.63
CA LEU A 192 13.04 -15.97 9.73
C LEU A 192 13.75 -16.75 8.63
N ASP A 193 14.48 -17.80 9.02
CA ASP A 193 15.10 -18.70 8.05
C ASP A 193 14.07 -19.68 7.49
N LEU A 194 13.75 -19.53 6.20
CA LEU A 194 12.84 -20.41 5.48
C LEU A 194 13.40 -21.83 5.28
N SER A 195 14.70 -22.07 5.48
CA SER A 195 15.27 -23.43 5.44
C SER A 195 14.60 -24.35 6.46
N LEU A 196 14.08 -23.78 7.54
CA LEU A 196 13.34 -24.47 8.60
C LEU A 196 11.88 -24.79 8.20
N PHE A 197 11.37 -24.20 7.11
CA PHE A 197 9.98 -24.31 6.66
C PHE A 197 9.89 -24.55 5.13
N PRO A 198 10.35 -25.70 4.62
CA PRO A 198 10.48 -25.94 3.18
C PRO A 198 9.16 -25.85 2.41
N GLU A 199 8.05 -26.32 2.99
CA GLU A 199 6.73 -26.22 2.36
C GLU A 199 6.26 -24.76 2.19
N LEU A 200 6.53 -23.92 3.18
CA LEU A 200 6.22 -22.49 3.13
C LEU A 200 7.10 -21.79 2.10
N ALA A 201 8.38 -22.16 2.03
CA ALA A 201 9.33 -21.60 1.08
C ALA A 201 8.86 -21.79 -0.38
N LEU A 202 8.34 -22.98 -0.73
CA LEU A 202 7.79 -23.26 -2.06
C LEU A 202 6.57 -22.38 -2.36
N LYS A 203 5.59 -22.35 -1.45
CA LYS A 203 4.36 -21.55 -1.63
C LYS A 203 4.65 -20.05 -1.79
N LEU A 204 5.70 -19.54 -1.16
CA LEU A 204 6.08 -18.12 -1.24
C LEU A 204 6.76 -17.73 -2.55
N GLN A 205 7.39 -18.66 -3.27
CA GLN A 205 8.00 -18.38 -4.59
C GLN A 205 6.94 -18.04 -5.64
N ASP A 206 5.75 -18.64 -5.51
CA ASP A 206 4.66 -18.50 -6.48
C ASP A 206 3.84 -17.22 -6.28
N VAL A 207 4.15 -16.39 -5.27
CA VAL A 207 3.42 -15.14 -5.02
C VAL A 207 3.98 -14.02 -5.92
N PRO A 208 3.29 -13.63 -7.01
CA PRO A 208 3.77 -12.62 -7.93
C PRO A 208 3.85 -11.27 -7.22
N VAL A 209 4.88 -10.48 -7.52
CA VAL A 209 4.96 -9.11 -7.02
C VAL A 209 5.48 -8.18 -8.10
N HIS A 210 4.69 -7.14 -8.34
CA HIS A 210 4.99 -6.10 -9.31
C HIS A 210 5.57 -4.88 -8.61
N SER A 211 6.38 -4.11 -9.33
CA SER A 211 6.83 -2.80 -8.88
C SER A 211 6.05 -1.72 -9.61
N CYS A 212 5.90 -0.56 -8.98
CA CYS A 212 5.21 0.60 -9.52
C CYS A 212 5.89 1.86 -9.00
N PHE A 213 5.90 2.92 -9.80
CA PHE A 213 6.21 4.26 -9.33
C PHE A 213 4.91 5.05 -9.18
N ALA A 214 4.79 5.75 -8.05
CA ALA A 214 3.73 6.71 -7.80
C ALA A 214 4.30 8.13 -7.91
N LEU A 215 3.78 8.94 -8.81
CA LEU A 215 4.09 10.36 -8.95
C LEU A 215 2.99 11.18 -8.27
N MET A 216 3.38 11.96 -7.27
CA MET A 216 2.52 12.87 -6.53
C MET A 216 2.67 14.28 -7.10
N LEU A 217 1.56 14.90 -7.48
CA LEU A 217 1.50 16.22 -8.10
C LEU A 217 0.55 17.13 -7.31
N ALA A 218 0.89 18.40 -7.11
CA ALA A 218 -0.05 19.39 -6.60
C ALA A 218 -0.12 20.64 -7.47
N PHE A 219 -1.35 21.11 -7.67
CA PHE A 219 -1.70 22.27 -8.48
C PHE A 219 -2.36 23.35 -7.61
N SER A 220 -2.07 24.61 -7.92
CA SER A 220 -2.64 25.76 -7.21
C SER A 220 -4.13 25.91 -7.54
N GLU A 221 -4.48 25.67 -8.80
CA GLU A 221 -5.85 25.71 -9.32
C GLU A 221 -6.32 24.30 -9.72
N PRO A 222 -7.64 24.02 -9.65
CA PRO A 222 -8.20 22.76 -10.14
C PRO A 222 -7.97 22.57 -11.65
N LEU A 223 -7.70 21.33 -12.07
CA LEU A 223 -7.53 20.96 -13.48
C LEU A 223 -8.89 20.83 -14.18
N THR A 224 -9.48 21.96 -14.59
CA THR A 224 -10.81 22.02 -15.20
C THR A 224 -10.91 21.34 -16.56
N SER A 225 -9.78 21.15 -17.25
CA SER A 225 -9.68 20.43 -18.53
C SER A 225 -9.93 18.92 -18.39
N ILE A 226 -9.79 18.37 -17.19
CA ILE A 226 -9.97 16.96 -16.89
C ILE A 226 -11.38 16.74 -16.32
N PRO A 227 -12.32 16.13 -17.07
CA PRO A 227 -13.73 16.03 -16.67
C PRO A 227 -14.01 14.92 -15.64
N VAL A 228 -12.97 14.24 -15.16
CA VAL A 228 -13.07 13.05 -14.30
C VAL A 228 -12.03 13.12 -13.19
N LYS A 229 -12.25 12.39 -12.09
CA LYS A 229 -11.33 12.36 -10.95
C LYS A 229 -10.55 11.04 -10.83
N GLY A 230 -10.77 10.12 -11.76
CA GLY A 230 -9.93 8.95 -11.97
C GLY A 230 -9.80 8.59 -13.45
N ILE A 231 -8.58 8.28 -13.88
CA ILE A 231 -8.24 7.95 -15.26
C ILE A 231 -7.48 6.63 -15.26
N SER A 232 -7.93 5.66 -16.05
CA SER A 232 -7.11 4.52 -16.44
C SER A 232 -6.51 4.79 -17.82
N PHE A 233 -5.21 4.59 -18.01
CA PHE A 233 -4.58 4.79 -19.31
C PHE A 233 -4.55 3.48 -20.10
N ARG A 234 -5.00 3.53 -21.36
CA ARG A 234 -4.89 2.45 -22.35
C ARG A 234 -3.79 2.81 -23.34
N ASN A 235 -3.06 1.80 -23.80
CA ASN A 235 -1.97 1.95 -24.76
C ASN A 235 -0.86 2.92 -24.31
N SER A 236 -0.70 3.13 -23.00
CA SER A 236 0.48 3.78 -22.43
C SER A 236 1.46 2.72 -21.96
N GLU A 237 2.73 2.89 -22.31
CA GLU A 237 3.81 2.06 -21.76
C GLU A 237 4.26 2.53 -20.37
N VAL A 238 3.94 3.79 -20.02
CA VAL A 238 4.49 4.50 -18.87
C VAL A 238 3.47 4.63 -17.74
N LEU A 239 2.26 5.12 -18.01
CA LEU A 239 1.20 5.33 -17.02
C LEU A 239 0.14 4.23 -17.05
N SER A 240 -0.35 3.83 -15.88
CA SER A 240 -1.49 2.91 -15.74
C SER A 240 -2.73 3.62 -15.23
N TRP A 241 -2.58 4.52 -14.25
CA TRP A 241 -3.68 5.24 -13.61
C TRP A 241 -3.30 6.66 -13.19
N ALA A 242 -4.28 7.54 -13.11
CA ALA A 242 -4.20 8.82 -12.40
C ALA A 242 -5.45 9.03 -11.53
N PHE A 243 -5.26 9.58 -10.34
CA PHE A 243 -6.33 9.80 -9.36
C PHE A 243 -6.23 11.22 -8.79
N CYS A 244 -7.34 11.96 -8.77
CA CYS A 244 -7.44 13.21 -8.04
C CYS A 244 -7.65 12.92 -6.55
N ASP A 245 -6.57 12.85 -5.80
CA ASP A 245 -6.55 12.47 -4.39
C ASP A 245 -7.38 13.43 -3.53
N SER A 246 -7.33 14.72 -3.83
CA SER A 246 -8.08 15.77 -3.11
C SER A 246 -9.60 15.68 -3.30
N SER A 247 -10.10 14.95 -4.29
CA SER A 247 -11.54 14.70 -4.47
C SER A 247 -12.11 13.66 -3.49
N LYS A 248 -11.25 12.94 -2.76
CA LYS A 248 -11.68 11.94 -1.79
C LYS A 248 -12.36 12.60 -0.58
N PRO A 249 -13.37 11.95 0.03
CA PRO A 249 -14.04 12.45 1.23
C PRO A 249 -13.08 12.83 2.36
N GLY A 250 -13.24 14.03 2.93
CA GLY A 250 -12.43 14.49 4.08
C GLY A 250 -11.00 14.92 3.76
N ARG A 251 -10.66 15.15 2.48
CA ARG A 251 -9.37 15.72 2.07
C ARG A 251 -9.44 17.24 2.06
N SER A 252 -8.28 17.88 2.17
CA SER A 252 -8.18 19.33 2.07
C SER A 252 -8.50 19.78 0.64
N ALA A 253 -9.29 20.84 0.52
CA ALA A 253 -9.60 21.51 -0.75
C ALA A 253 -8.62 22.65 -1.09
N THR A 254 -7.55 22.84 -0.30
CA THR A 254 -6.62 23.97 -0.48
C THR A 254 -5.75 23.89 -1.73
N SER A 255 -5.56 22.70 -2.30
CA SER A 255 -4.83 22.44 -3.54
C SER A 255 -5.42 21.20 -4.19
N GLU A 256 -5.41 21.14 -5.51
CA GLU A 256 -5.76 19.91 -6.21
C GLU A 256 -4.53 18.99 -6.26
N CYS A 257 -4.63 17.82 -5.64
CA CYS A 257 -3.57 16.83 -5.56
C CYS A 257 -3.90 15.64 -6.46
N TRP A 258 -2.94 15.23 -7.28
CA TRP A 258 -3.05 14.06 -8.13
C TRP A 258 -1.98 13.02 -7.79
N VAL A 259 -2.34 11.75 -7.88
CA VAL A 259 -1.43 10.61 -7.76
C VAL A 259 -1.51 9.79 -9.03
N LEU A 260 -0.39 9.70 -9.74
CA LEU A 260 -0.22 8.96 -10.98
C LEU A 260 0.54 7.67 -10.67
N HIS A 261 0.09 6.54 -11.20
CA HIS A 261 0.77 5.26 -11.08
C HIS A 261 1.34 4.84 -12.43
N SER A 262 2.60 4.42 -12.42
CA SER A 262 3.24 3.85 -13.60
C SER A 262 2.65 2.47 -13.94
N THR A 263 2.95 1.97 -15.13
CA THR A 263 2.79 0.55 -15.43
C THR A 263 3.84 -0.28 -14.66
N ALA A 264 3.57 -1.58 -14.48
CA ALA A 264 4.56 -2.51 -13.94
C ALA A 264 5.75 -2.71 -14.89
N ALA A 265 5.53 -2.61 -16.21
CA ALA A 265 6.56 -2.78 -17.23
C ALA A 265 7.58 -1.64 -17.17
N TYR A 266 7.12 -0.38 -17.11
CA TYR A 266 7.96 0.80 -16.92
C TYR A 266 8.79 0.68 -15.64
N ALA A 267 8.15 0.38 -14.51
CA ALA A 267 8.86 0.26 -13.24
C ALA A 267 9.94 -0.84 -13.28
N LYS A 268 9.69 -1.96 -13.96
CA LYS A 268 10.67 -3.04 -14.15
C LYS A 268 11.85 -2.59 -15.00
N ALA A 269 11.63 -1.81 -16.06
CA ALA A 269 12.69 -1.26 -16.90
C ALA A 269 13.60 -0.31 -16.09
N VAL A 270 13.02 0.64 -15.37
CA VAL A 270 13.79 1.57 -14.51
C VAL A 270 14.56 0.84 -13.41
N ILE A 271 13.96 -0.18 -12.78
CA ILE A 271 14.65 -0.97 -11.74
C ILE A 271 15.82 -1.79 -12.31
N ARG A 272 15.71 -2.27 -13.56
CA ARG A 272 16.82 -2.98 -14.23
C ARG A 272 18.03 -2.08 -14.41
N GLU A 273 17.83 -0.80 -14.67
CA GLU A 273 18.90 0.19 -14.86
C GLU A 273 19.46 0.73 -13.53
N THR A 274 18.58 1.01 -12.56
CA THR A 274 18.94 1.68 -11.29
C THR A 274 19.22 0.71 -10.15
N GLY A 275 18.87 -0.57 -10.32
CA GLY A 275 19.06 -1.62 -9.34
C GLY A 275 18.02 -1.65 -8.20
N LEU A 276 18.23 -2.63 -7.30
CA LEU A 276 17.34 -2.88 -6.17
C LEU A 276 17.65 -2.02 -4.93
N GLN A 277 18.64 -1.13 -4.96
CA GLN A 277 18.87 -0.20 -3.84
C GLN A 277 17.93 1.00 -3.89
N LYS A 278 17.82 1.76 -2.80
CA LYS A 278 17.03 3.01 -2.80
C LYS A 278 17.47 3.86 -4.02
N PRO A 279 16.54 4.30 -4.89
CA PRO A 279 16.93 5.08 -6.06
C PRO A 279 17.64 6.36 -5.63
N SER A 280 18.63 6.80 -6.42
CA SER A 280 19.25 8.10 -6.22
C SER A 280 18.24 9.23 -6.51
N ASN A 281 18.56 10.44 -6.07
CA ASN A 281 17.70 11.59 -6.34
C ASN A 281 17.61 11.85 -7.85
N GLU A 282 18.71 11.71 -8.58
CA GLU A 282 18.76 11.88 -10.04
C GLU A 282 17.86 10.87 -10.75
N ALA A 283 17.90 9.60 -10.31
CA ALA A 283 17.03 8.57 -10.86
C ALA A 283 15.54 8.85 -10.60
N LEU A 284 15.20 9.39 -9.42
CA LEU A 284 13.82 9.79 -9.13
C LEU A 284 13.39 11.03 -9.92
N THR A 285 14.29 12.01 -10.12
CA THR A 285 14.00 13.18 -10.96
C THR A 285 13.66 12.76 -12.38
N LYS A 286 14.45 11.86 -12.98
CA LYS A 286 14.15 11.31 -14.30
C LYS A 286 12.77 10.62 -14.36
N VAL A 287 12.43 9.83 -13.33
CA VAL A 287 11.11 9.19 -13.24
C VAL A 287 9.98 10.23 -13.09
N VAL A 288 10.20 11.31 -12.34
CA VAL A 288 9.23 12.41 -12.23
C VAL A 288 8.99 13.04 -13.60
N GLU A 289 10.06 13.36 -14.33
CA GLU A 289 9.99 13.95 -15.66
C GLU A 289 9.24 13.05 -16.65
N GLU A 290 9.63 11.77 -16.76
CA GLU A 290 9.02 10.83 -17.70
C GLU A 290 7.53 10.56 -17.41
N LEU A 291 7.15 10.39 -16.14
CA LEU A 291 5.75 10.16 -15.76
C LEU A 291 4.90 11.42 -15.96
N PHE A 292 5.47 12.61 -15.74
CA PHE A 292 4.77 13.87 -15.96
C PHE A 292 4.63 14.19 -17.44
N GLU A 293 5.68 13.96 -18.24
CA GLU A 293 5.66 14.11 -19.69
C GLU A 293 4.59 13.22 -20.33
N GLU A 294 4.50 11.94 -19.93
CA GLU A 294 3.43 11.05 -20.41
C GLU A 294 2.04 11.60 -20.07
N PHE A 295 1.87 12.23 -18.90
CA PHE A 295 0.61 12.83 -18.52
C PHE A 295 0.29 14.06 -19.38
N GLN A 296 1.27 14.91 -19.68
CA GLN A 296 1.11 16.06 -20.58
C GLN A 296 0.85 15.64 -22.03
N ASN A 297 1.43 14.53 -22.48
CA ASN A 297 1.23 13.97 -23.83
C ASN A 297 -0.20 13.49 -24.10
N THR A 298 -1.07 13.45 -23.08
CA THR A 298 -2.50 13.24 -23.27
C THR A 298 -3.16 14.34 -24.12
N GLY A 299 -2.52 15.51 -24.25
CA GLY A 299 -3.10 16.68 -24.93
C GLY A 299 -4.18 17.38 -24.11
N LEU A 300 -4.40 16.95 -22.86
CA LEU A 300 -5.18 17.69 -21.89
C LEU A 300 -4.38 18.91 -21.41
N ASP A 301 -5.06 20.02 -21.11
CA ASP A 301 -4.41 21.21 -20.58
C ASP A 301 -3.98 20.96 -19.12
N ILE A 302 -2.73 20.53 -18.95
CA ILE A 302 -2.11 20.19 -17.67
C ILE A 302 -0.93 21.16 -17.46
N PRO A 303 -1.11 22.21 -16.63
CA PRO A 303 -0.09 23.21 -16.36
C PRO A 303 1.06 22.60 -15.55
N GLN A 304 2.13 23.37 -15.34
CA GLN A 304 3.21 22.97 -14.46
C GLN A 304 2.71 22.92 -13.00
N PRO A 305 2.79 21.77 -12.30
CA PRO A 305 2.47 21.69 -10.87
C PRO A 305 3.53 22.42 -10.05
N PHE A 306 3.11 23.04 -8.94
CA PHE A 306 4.06 23.68 -8.02
C PHE A 306 4.79 22.66 -7.13
N PHE A 307 4.32 21.41 -7.10
CA PHE A 307 4.94 20.31 -6.36
C PHE A 307 4.90 19.02 -7.17
N MET A 308 6.05 18.32 -7.24
CA MET A 308 6.16 16.98 -7.83
C MET A 308 7.08 16.09 -7.02
N LYS A 309 6.71 14.84 -6.81
CA LYS A 309 7.58 13.86 -6.15
C LYS A 309 7.22 12.42 -6.52
N ALA A 310 8.22 11.63 -6.90
CA ALA A 310 8.05 10.20 -7.16
C ALA A 310 8.34 9.34 -5.91
N HIS A 311 7.62 8.24 -5.80
CA HIS A 311 7.85 7.16 -4.84
C HIS A 311 7.90 5.80 -5.55
N ARG A 312 8.85 4.95 -5.19
CA ARG A 312 8.94 3.59 -5.73
C ARG A 312 8.32 2.55 -4.79
N TRP A 313 7.18 2.00 -5.20
CA TRP A 313 6.64 0.79 -4.59
C TRP A 313 7.32 -0.44 -5.17
N ARG A 314 8.17 -1.07 -4.37
CA ARG A 314 8.83 -2.34 -4.74
C ARG A 314 7.87 -3.52 -4.75
N LEU A 315 6.81 -3.44 -3.95
CA LEU A 315 5.80 -4.48 -3.77
C LEU A 315 4.39 -3.92 -4.00
N ALA A 316 4.10 -3.50 -5.22
CA ALA A 316 2.76 -3.07 -5.60
C ALA A 316 1.91 -4.26 -6.08
N LEU A 317 0.60 -4.15 -5.84
CA LEU A 317 -0.40 -4.89 -6.58
C LEU A 317 -0.95 -3.93 -7.64
N HIS A 318 -0.93 -4.34 -8.91
CA HIS A 318 -1.46 -3.52 -9.98
C HIS A 318 -3.00 -3.49 -9.84
N PRO A 319 -3.67 -2.30 -9.88
CA PRO A 319 -5.12 -2.23 -9.70
C PRO A 319 -5.95 -2.94 -10.78
N CYS A 320 -5.33 -3.38 -11.88
CA CYS A 320 -6.02 -3.97 -13.01
C CYS A 320 -5.12 -4.92 -13.81
N ASP A 321 -4.61 -5.99 -13.18
CA ASP A 321 -4.27 -7.19 -13.94
C ASP A 321 -5.50 -8.11 -13.89
N SER A 322 -6.39 -7.93 -14.87
CA SER A 322 -7.36 -8.98 -15.22
C SER A 322 -6.59 -10.18 -15.78
N PRO A 323 -7.03 -11.42 -15.50
CA PRO A 323 -6.25 -12.62 -15.73
C PRO A 323 -5.89 -12.77 -17.20
N LEU A 324 -4.62 -13.11 -17.45
CA LEU A 324 -4.14 -13.58 -18.73
C LEU A 324 -5.17 -14.52 -19.37
N LYS A 325 -5.64 -14.15 -20.57
CA LYS A 325 -6.35 -15.05 -21.47
C LYS A 325 -5.51 -16.32 -21.62
N HIS A 326 -6.15 -17.48 -21.43
CA HIS A 326 -5.63 -18.85 -21.46
C HIS A 326 -5.21 -19.46 -20.10
N ALA A 327 -6.21 -19.80 -19.29
CA ALA A 327 -6.31 -21.13 -18.67
C ALA A 327 -7.75 -21.37 -18.26
N GLN A 328 -8.35 -22.47 -18.74
CA GLN A 328 -9.64 -22.93 -18.30
C GLN A 328 -9.59 -23.27 -16.79
N THR A 329 -10.72 -22.99 -16.11
CA THR A 329 -11.08 -23.43 -14.74
C THR A 329 -10.19 -22.94 -13.59
N SER A 330 -10.51 -21.77 -13.00
CA SER A 330 -10.65 -21.50 -11.54
C SER A 330 -10.62 -19.99 -11.22
N PRO A 331 -11.42 -19.48 -10.25
CA PRO A 331 -11.59 -18.05 -10.01
C PRO A 331 -10.52 -17.49 -9.04
N CYS A 332 -9.41 -16.97 -9.59
CA CYS A 332 -8.38 -16.25 -8.82
C CYS A 332 -8.49 -14.73 -9.04
N MET A 333 -9.27 -14.07 -8.19
CA MET A 333 -9.13 -12.65 -7.84
C MET A 333 -8.58 -12.60 -6.41
N PRO A 334 -7.55 -11.80 -6.09
CA PRO A 334 -7.10 -11.66 -4.72
C PRO A 334 -8.10 -10.78 -3.95
N SER A 335 -9.08 -11.44 -3.34
CA SER A 335 -9.80 -10.94 -2.18
C SER A 335 -8.80 -10.61 -1.09
N ILE A 336 -8.81 -9.38 -0.59
CA ILE A 336 -7.97 -8.91 0.53
C ILE A 336 -8.26 -9.69 1.83
N PHE A 337 -9.33 -10.48 1.87
CA PHE A 337 -9.60 -11.49 2.89
C PHE A 337 -10.17 -12.74 2.22
N LYS A 338 -9.40 -13.84 2.20
CA LYS A 338 -9.94 -15.20 2.10
C LYS A 338 -9.17 -16.05 3.09
N GLU A 339 -9.89 -16.51 4.11
CA GLU A 339 -9.43 -17.51 5.07
C GLU A 339 -9.31 -18.88 4.41
N GLY A 340 -8.34 -19.67 4.90
CA GLY A 340 -8.01 -21.03 4.46
C GLY A 340 -6.52 -21.27 4.52
#